data_AF-A0A4S8M0F7-F1
#
_entry.id   AF-A0A4S8M0F7-F1
#
_cell.length_a   1.000
_cell.length_b   1.000
_cell.length_c   1.000
_cell.angle_alpha   90.00
_cell.angle_beta   90.00
_cell.angle_gamma   90.00
#
_symmetry.space_group_name_H-M   'P 1'
#
loop_
_entity.id
_entity.type
_entity.pdbx_description
1 polymer ?
#
loop_
_entity_poly.entity_id
_entity_poly.type
_entity_poly.pdbx_seq_one_letter_code
_entity_poly.pdbx_strand_id
1 'polypeptide(L)'
;DTNAKSIYGLADTLIFCTNPFLHVANFSKSPVTIVQGQSLGLCHDPDTWLDKARHLKPETHQQALAYATLLHMLVDTNAQQPFSTFTQASADITSKAQRNAMGLNNPEASEPLEGGPKTAEVGLDDVSTAQLLTEVCISSDLTEKQRSRLEKVITKNAGAFGLDGRLGHYDGKVDITLKPGLLPVSLPPFPASPANREVI
;
A
#
# COMPACT_ATOMS: atom_id res chain seq x y z
N ASP A 1 7.94 15.45 24.86
CA ASP A 1 8.44 14.23 24.19
C ASP A 1 8.36 13.00 25.07
N THR A 2 7.23 12.28 24.98
CA THR A 2 6.97 11.03 25.70
C THR A 2 6.38 9.98 24.77
N ASN A 3 6.77 10.00 23.49
CA ASN A 3 6.26 9.06 22.48
C ASN A 3 6.96 7.69 22.50
N ALA A 4 7.47 7.27 23.65
CA ALA A 4 8.27 6.05 23.75
C ALA A 4 7.45 4.79 24.10
N LYS A 5 6.18 4.89 24.52
CA LYS A 5 5.38 3.71 24.93
C LYS A 5 3.86 3.82 24.74
N SER A 6 3.35 4.62 23.80
CA SER A 6 1.90 4.58 23.51
C SER A 6 1.61 3.51 22.46
N ILE A 7 0.95 2.44 22.90
CA ILE A 7 0.57 1.25 22.10
C ILE A 7 -0.55 1.59 21.09
N TYR A 8 -1.24 2.70 21.34
CA TYR A 8 -2.29 3.29 20.52
C TYR A 8 -2.12 4.82 20.52
N GLY A 9 -2.67 5.49 19.50
CA GLY A 9 -2.59 6.94 19.37
C GLY A 9 -3.93 7.58 19.01
N LEU A 10 -3.98 8.88 19.25
CA LEU A 10 -5.13 9.73 18.96
C LEU A 10 -4.84 10.57 17.71
N ALA A 11 -5.86 10.82 16.91
CA ALA A 11 -5.80 11.83 15.86
C ALA A 11 -6.21 13.19 16.45
N ASP A 12 -5.63 14.27 15.92
CA ASP A 12 -6.09 15.63 16.22
C ASP A 12 -7.54 15.79 15.74
N THR A 13 -8.46 15.81 16.71
CA THR A 13 -9.90 15.80 16.44
C THR A 13 -10.56 16.96 17.15
N LEU A 14 -11.37 17.73 16.42
CA LEU A 14 -12.27 18.72 17.02
C LEU A 14 -13.47 18.00 17.62
N ILE A 15 -13.62 18.10 18.94
CA ILE A 15 -14.72 17.48 19.68
C ILE A 15 -15.82 18.53 19.89
N PHE A 16 -17.04 18.22 19.44
CA PHE A 16 -18.20 19.08 19.60
C PHE A 16 -19.16 18.46 20.62
N CYS A 17 -19.91 19.29 21.37
CA CYS A 17 -20.92 18.80 22.31
C CYS A 17 -22.01 17.96 21.62
N THR A 18 -22.29 18.23 20.34
CA THR A 18 -23.26 17.48 19.53
C THR A 18 -22.71 16.15 18.99
N ASN A 19 -21.39 15.98 18.95
CA ASN A 19 -20.72 14.80 18.43
C ASN A 19 -19.45 14.49 19.25
N PRO A 20 -19.59 14.02 20.51
CA PRO A 20 -18.48 13.88 21.45
C PRO A 20 -17.69 12.58 21.23
N PHE A 21 -17.25 12.32 20.01
CA PHE A 21 -16.50 11.12 19.66
C PHE A 21 -15.03 11.46 19.41
N LEU A 22 -14.15 10.61 19.93
CA LEU A 22 -12.70 10.66 19.73
C LEU A 22 -12.25 9.38 19.04
N HIS A 23 -11.54 9.52 17.94
CA HIS A 23 -10.99 8.38 17.20
C HIS A 23 -9.68 7.93 17.84
N VAL A 24 -9.60 6.63 18.15
CA VAL A 24 -8.42 6.00 18.73
C VAL A 24 -7.94 4.91 17.78
N ALA A 25 -6.67 4.98 17.40
CA ALA A 25 -6.02 3.99 16.55
C ALA A 25 -5.10 3.10 17.37
N ASN A 26 -5.37 1.79 17.37
CA ASN A 26 -4.46 0.81 17.98
C ASN A 26 -3.36 0.45 16.97
N PHE A 27 -2.11 0.77 17.30
CA PHE A 27 -0.95 0.48 16.44
C PHE A 27 -0.23 -0.81 16.84
N SER A 28 -0.74 -1.51 17.84
CA SER A 28 -0.13 -2.75 18.32
C SER A 28 -0.72 -3.99 17.68
N LYS A 29 0.00 -5.10 17.85
CA LYS A 29 -0.41 -6.42 17.37
C LYS A 29 -1.48 -7.09 18.26
N SER A 30 -1.83 -6.48 19.38
CA SER A 30 -2.74 -7.05 20.38
C SER A 30 -3.93 -6.13 20.65
N PRO A 31 -5.09 -6.66 21.05
CA PRO A 31 -6.21 -5.83 21.48
C PRO A 31 -5.82 -4.98 22.70
N VAL A 32 -6.26 -3.72 22.72
CA VAL A 32 -6.05 -2.81 23.85
C VAL A 32 -7.40 -2.51 24.50
N THR A 33 -7.48 -2.71 25.81
CA THR A 33 -8.65 -2.35 26.61
C THR A 33 -8.45 -0.97 27.23
N ILE A 34 -9.36 -0.04 26.91
CA ILE A 34 -9.41 1.29 27.53
C ILE A 34 -10.44 1.26 28.67
N VAL A 35 -10.00 1.63 29.87
CA VAL A 35 -10.86 1.60 31.06
C VAL A 35 -11.53 2.96 31.26
N GLN A 36 -12.75 2.97 31.79
CA GLN A 36 -13.43 4.22 32.15
C GLN A 36 -12.58 5.03 33.15
N GLY A 37 -12.40 6.32 32.86
CA GLY A 37 -11.56 7.24 33.66
C GLY A 37 -10.09 7.26 33.26
N GLN A 38 -9.65 6.41 32.33
CA GLN A 38 -8.31 6.47 31.77
C GLN A 38 -8.14 7.74 30.93
N SER A 39 -7.13 8.55 31.23
CA SER A 39 -6.76 9.68 30.40
C SER A 39 -6.11 9.18 29.11
N LEU A 40 -6.70 9.55 27.96
CA LEU A 40 -6.23 9.14 26.63
C LEU A 40 -5.31 10.19 25.99
N GLY A 41 -5.44 11.46 26.37
CA GLY A 41 -4.71 12.56 25.76
C GLY A 41 -5.02 13.90 26.43
N LEU A 42 -4.45 14.96 25.87
CA LEU A 42 -4.67 16.33 26.30
C LEU A 42 -5.71 16.99 25.39
N CYS A 43 -6.64 17.71 25.98
CA CYS A 43 -7.58 18.56 25.25
C CYS A 43 -7.06 20.00 25.27
N HIS A 44 -7.14 20.67 24.12
CA HIS A 44 -6.79 22.07 23.98
C HIS A 44 -8.03 22.86 23.58
N ASP A 45 -8.12 24.10 24.07
CA ASP A 45 -9.14 25.04 23.61
C ASP A 45 -8.80 25.48 22.17
N PRO A 46 -9.64 25.15 21.17
CA PRO A 46 -9.37 25.48 19.77
C PRO A 46 -9.35 26.98 19.52
N ASP A 47 -9.92 27.81 20.40
CA ASP A 47 -9.90 29.26 20.25
C ASP A 47 -8.55 29.89 20.58
N THR A 48 -7.76 29.22 21.42
CA THR A 48 -6.43 29.66 21.81
C THR A 48 -5.32 28.87 21.12
N TRP A 49 -5.59 27.62 20.72
CA TRP A 49 -4.60 26.71 20.16
C TRP A 49 -4.44 26.80 18.63
N LEU A 50 -5.54 27.00 17.89
CA LEU A 50 -5.49 27.01 16.42
C LEU A 50 -5.22 28.42 15.88
N ASP A 51 -4.46 28.47 14.78
CA ASP A 51 -4.19 29.71 14.07
C ASP A 51 -5.49 30.38 13.60
N LYS A 52 -5.61 31.67 13.88
CA LYS A 52 -6.76 32.50 13.46
C LYS A 52 -6.34 33.39 12.31
N ALA A 53 -7.17 33.52 11.29
CA ALA A 53 -6.90 34.34 10.08
C ALA A 53 -6.36 35.74 10.38
N ARG A 54 -6.87 36.37 11.45
CA ARG A 54 -6.45 37.69 11.95
C ARG A 54 -5.00 37.78 12.43
N HIS A 55 -4.35 36.65 12.74
CA HIS A 55 -2.95 36.59 13.21
C HIS A 55 -1.97 36.21 12.09
N LEU A 56 -2.46 35.87 10.88
CA LEU A 56 -1.62 35.54 9.74
C LEU A 56 -1.20 36.81 8.98
N LYS A 57 0.05 36.83 8.52
CA LYS A 57 0.51 37.83 7.56
C LYS A 57 -0.26 37.68 6.24
N PRO A 58 -0.54 38.77 5.50
CA PRO A 58 -1.36 38.72 4.29
C PRO A 58 -0.81 37.75 3.22
N GLU A 59 0.51 37.65 3.08
CA GLU A 59 1.15 36.70 2.14
C GLU A 59 0.91 35.24 2.52
N THR A 60 1.07 34.89 3.80
CA THR A 60 0.82 33.54 4.33
C THR A 60 -0.66 33.18 4.29
N HIS A 61 -1.53 34.16 4.51
CA HIS A 61 -2.98 33.98 4.42
C HIS A 61 -3.42 33.62 2.99
N GLN A 62 -2.86 34.28 1.97
CA GLN A 62 -3.17 33.96 0.58
C GLN A 62 -2.68 32.56 0.18
N GLN A 63 -1.48 32.17 0.62
CA GLN A 63 -0.95 30.82 0.39
C GLN A 63 -1.80 29.75 1.07
N ALA A 64 -2.20 29.98 2.33
CA ALA A 64 -3.05 29.05 3.07
C ALA A 64 -4.43 28.86 2.41
N LEU A 65 -5.05 29.95 1.92
CA LEU A 65 -6.32 29.88 1.19
C LEU A 65 -6.19 29.16 -0.15
N ALA A 66 -5.13 29.40 -0.91
CA ALA A 66 -4.88 28.71 -2.17
C ALA A 66 -4.70 27.19 -1.93
N TYR A 67 -3.96 26.83 -0.89
CA TYR A 67 -3.77 25.43 -0.50
C TYR A 67 -5.07 24.77 -0.01
N ALA A 68 -5.85 25.45 0.84
CA ALA A 68 -7.16 24.95 1.28
C ALA A 68 -8.11 24.73 0.09
N THR A 69 -8.11 25.65 -0.88
CA THR A 69 -8.91 25.53 -2.10
C THR A 69 -8.51 24.30 -2.93
N LEU A 70 -7.20 24.06 -3.08
CA LEU A 70 -6.68 22.86 -3.75
C LEU A 70 -7.14 21.58 -3.03
N LEU A 71 -7.05 21.54 -1.69
CA LEU A 71 -7.51 20.39 -0.91
C LEU A 71 -9.02 20.15 -1.09
N HIS A 72 -9.84 21.19 -1.08
CA HIS A 72 -11.27 21.07 -1.35
C HIS A 72 -11.54 20.46 -2.73
N MET A 73 -10.85 20.95 -3.78
CA MET A 73 -10.98 20.39 -5.12
C MET A 73 -10.58 18.90 -5.17
N LEU A 74 -9.48 18.51 -4.51
CA LEU A 74 -9.05 17.11 -4.45
C LEU A 74 -10.06 16.22 -3.71
N VAL A 75 -10.63 16.71 -2.61
CA VAL A 75 -11.65 15.98 -1.85
C VAL A 75 -12.91 15.82 -2.69
N ASP A 76 -13.37 16.87 -3.36
CA ASP A 76 -14.57 16.83 -4.20
C ASP A 76 -14.39 15.90 -5.40
N THR A 77 -13.20 15.88 -6.03
CA THR A 77 -12.89 14.92 -7.11
C THR A 77 -12.88 13.47 -6.61
N ASN A 78 -12.48 13.23 -5.36
CA ASN A 78 -12.50 11.89 -4.76
C ASN A 78 -13.90 11.47 -4.28
N ALA A 79 -14.74 12.42 -3.84
CA ALA A 79 -16.08 12.15 -3.33
C ALA A 79 -17.09 11.72 -4.41
N GLN A 80 -16.80 11.98 -5.69
CA GLN A 80 -17.63 11.57 -6.83
C GLN A 80 -17.42 10.10 -7.25
N GLN A 81 -16.49 9.37 -6.62
CA GLN A 81 -16.31 7.93 -6.86
C GLN A 81 -17.09 7.11 -5.82
N PRO A 82 -18.13 6.35 -6.22
CA PRO A 82 -18.90 5.55 -5.28
C PRO A 82 -18.10 4.32 -4.85
N PHE A 83 -17.67 4.33 -3.58
CA PHE A 83 -17.15 3.20 -2.81
C PHE A 83 -15.85 2.52 -3.27
N SER A 84 -14.91 2.50 -2.30
CA SER A 84 -13.77 1.59 -2.10
C SER A 84 -12.38 1.99 -2.64
N THR A 85 -11.55 2.34 -1.64
CA THR A 85 -10.16 1.90 -1.41
C THR A 85 -8.97 2.52 -2.16
N PHE A 86 -7.93 2.70 -1.35
CA PHE A 86 -6.52 3.03 -1.64
C PHE A 86 -6.16 4.51 -1.78
N THR A 87 -5.23 4.95 -0.91
CA THR A 87 -4.26 5.99 -1.23
C THR A 87 -3.55 5.55 -2.51
N GLN A 88 -4.08 5.94 -3.67
CA GLN A 88 -3.35 5.79 -4.91
C GLN A 88 -2.28 6.88 -4.88
N ALA A 89 -1.04 6.49 -4.52
CA ALA A 89 0.10 7.24 -4.98
C ALA A 89 -0.03 7.29 -6.51
N SER A 90 -0.36 8.46 -7.05
CA SER A 90 -0.12 8.73 -8.46
C SER A 90 1.40 8.81 -8.61
N ALA A 91 2.04 7.64 -8.70
CA ALA A 91 3.15 7.56 -9.60
C ALA A 91 2.53 7.72 -10.98
N ASP A 92 2.94 8.73 -11.74
CA ASP A 92 2.88 8.60 -13.18
C ASP A 92 3.51 7.23 -13.47
N ILE A 93 2.67 6.27 -13.89
CA ILE A 93 3.12 4.99 -14.37
C ILE A 93 3.70 5.25 -15.77
N THR A 94 4.74 6.09 -15.83
CA THR A 94 5.76 5.91 -16.86
C THR A 94 6.38 4.58 -16.51
N SER A 95 6.02 3.54 -17.25
CA SER A 95 6.73 2.27 -17.19
C SER A 95 8.23 2.57 -17.12
N LYS A 96 9.01 1.78 -16.35
CA LYS A 96 10.48 1.84 -16.45
C LYS A 96 10.91 1.80 -17.93
N ALA A 97 10.15 1.09 -18.78
CA ALA A 97 10.33 1.10 -20.22
C ALA A 97 10.08 2.47 -20.88
N GLN A 98 9.03 3.21 -20.50
CA GLN A 98 8.76 4.56 -21.02
C GLN A 98 9.83 5.57 -20.56
N ARG A 99 10.27 5.49 -19.30
CA ARG A 99 11.39 6.32 -18.80
C ARG A 99 12.71 5.95 -19.47
N ASN A 100 12.97 4.66 -19.71
CA ASN A 100 14.13 4.21 -20.47
C ASN A 100 14.06 4.62 -21.95
N ALA A 101 12.86 4.64 -22.55
CA ALA A 101 12.62 4.98 -23.95
C ALA A 101 12.62 6.49 -24.23
N MET A 102 12.25 7.34 -23.27
CA MET A 102 12.15 8.80 -23.48
C MET A 102 13.11 9.64 -22.64
N GLY A 103 13.72 9.07 -21.59
CA GLY A 103 14.70 9.77 -20.76
C GLY A 103 16.05 9.93 -21.45
N LEU A 104 16.73 11.05 -21.13
CA LEU A 104 18.16 11.23 -21.38
C LEU A 104 18.93 10.12 -20.66
N ASN A 105 19.92 9.53 -21.33
CA ASN A 105 20.80 8.55 -20.71
C ASN A 105 21.50 9.23 -19.54
N ASN A 106 21.36 8.68 -18.32
CA ASN A 106 22.04 9.24 -17.15
C ASN A 106 23.56 9.04 -17.33
N PRO A 107 24.37 10.11 -17.43
CA PRO A 107 25.82 9.99 -17.58
C PRO A 107 26.51 9.41 -16.34
N GLU A 108 25.82 9.33 -15.20
CA GLU A 108 26.30 8.71 -13.95
C GLU A 108 25.82 7.27 -13.77
N ALA A 109 25.25 6.63 -14.80
CA ALA A 109 24.87 5.23 -14.71
C ALA A 109 26.13 4.35 -14.54
N SER A 110 26.39 3.90 -13.32
CA SER A 110 27.44 2.92 -13.02
C SER A 110 27.06 1.54 -13.58
N GLU A 111 28.06 0.67 -13.78
CA GLU A 111 27.80 -0.73 -14.09
C GLU A 111 26.85 -1.36 -13.04
N PRO A 112 25.97 -2.28 -13.44
CA PRO A 112 25.06 -2.95 -12.53
C PRO A 112 25.84 -3.58 -11.37
N LEU A 113 25.44 -3.27 -10.13
CA LEU A 113 26.01 -3.89 -8.95
C LEU A 113 25.86 -5.41 -9.04
N GLU A 114 26.98 -6.13 -8.91
CA GLU A 114 27.01 -7.59 -8.89
C GLU A 114 26.25 -8.09 -7.66
N GLY A 115 25.00 -8.51 -7.86
CA GLY A 115 24.15 -9.05 -6.81
C GLY A 115 24.57 -10.48 -6.47
N GLY A 116 24.59 -10.82 -5.18
CA GLY A 116 24.68 -12.22 -4.74
C GLY A 116 23.52 -13.07 -5.28
N PRO A 117 23.59 -14.41 -5.15
CA PRO A 117 22.63 -15.33 -5.77
C PRO A 117 21.20 -14.97 -5.33
N LYS A 118 20.41 -14.45 -6.27
CA LYS A 118 18.98 -14.13 -6.12
C LYS A 118 18.07 -15.36 -6.18
N THR A 119 18.63 -16.55 -6.32
CA THR A 119 17.95 -17.80 -6.69
C THR A 119 17.79 -18.75 -5.51
N ALA A 120 17.44 -18.24 -4.32
CA ALA A 120 16.78 -19.11 -3.36
C ALA A 120 15.36 -19.35 -3.89
N GLU A 121 15.22 -20.37 -4.73
CA GLU A 121 13.93 -20.93 -5.10
C GLU A 121 13.26 -21.41 -3.80
N VAL A 122 12.29 -20.65 -3.33
CA VAL A 122 11.34 -21.18 -2.35
C VAL A 122 10.55 -22.22 -3.13
N GLY A 123 10.60 -23.48 -2.68
CA GLY A 123 9.87 -24.58 -3.32
C GLY A 123 8.43 -24.16 -3.60
N LEU A 124 7.94 -24.51 -4.79
CA LEU A 124 6.56 -24.24 -5.15
C LEU A 124 5.66 -25.08 -4.23
N ASP A 125 5.04 -24.45 -3.24
CA ASP A 125 3.99 -25.06 -2.45
C ASP A 125 2.74 -25.18 -3.33
N ASP A 126 2.61 -26.32 -4.04
CA ASP A 126 1.42 -26.63 -4.82
C ASP A 126 0.30 -27.06 -3.88
N VAL A 127 -0.65 -26.16 -3.65
CA VAL A 127 -1.84 -26.43 -2.83
C VAL A 127 -2.98 -26.81 -3.75
N SER A 128 -3.54 -28.00 -3.53
CA SER A 128 -4.72 -28.44 -4.27
C SER A 128 -5.98 -27.67 -3.85
N THR A 129 -6.91 -27.46 -4.77
CA THR A 129 -8.20 -26.80 -4.45
C THR A 129 -8.97 -27.51 -3.34
N ALA A 130 -8.81 -28.84 -3.21
CA ALA A 130 -9.42 -29.63 -2.14
C ALA A 130 -8.90 -29.27 -0.73
N GLN A 131 -7.66 -28.80 -0.62
CA GLN A 131 -7.01 -28.46 0.65
C GLN A 131 -7.12 -26.98 1.01
N LEU A 132 -7.71 -26.14 0.14
CA LEU A 132 -7.79 -24.68 0.33
C LEU A 132 -8.33 -24.26 1.70
N LEU A 133 -9.41 -24.89 2.18
CA LEU A 133 -10.01 -24.52 3.47
C LEU A 133 -9.22 -25.03 4.68
N THR A 134 -8.34 -26.01 4.47
CA THR A 134 -7.47 -26.56 5.52
C THR A 134 -6.19 -25.74 5.65
N GLU A 135 -5.62 -25.30 4.51
CA GLU A 135 -4.41 -24.47 4.48
C GLU A 135 -4.69 -23.02 4.89
N VAL A 136 -5.91 -22.52 4.66
CA VAL A 136 -6.29 -21.18 5.09
C VAL A 136 -6.57 -21.18 6.60
N CYS A 137 -5.72 -20.48 7.35
CA CYS A 137 -5.91 -20.29 8.78
C CYS A 137 -7.10 -19.37 9.07
N ILE A 138 -8.23 -19.95 9.51
CA ILE A 138 -9.42 -19.24 9.95
C ILE A 138 -9.45 -19.18 11.48
N SER A 139 -9.57 -17.97 12.04
CA SER A 139 -9.62 -17.75 13.49
C SER A 139 -10.70 -18.60 14.18
N SER A 140 -10.35 -19.17 15.34
CA SER A 140 -11.24 -19.94 16.22
C SER A 140 -12.29 -19.08 16.93
N ASP A 141 -12.09 -17.76 16.99
CA ASP A 141 -12.99 -16.84 17.71
C ASP A 141 -14.27 -16.53 16.93
N LEU A 142 -14.37 -17.00 15.68
CA LEU A 142 -15.52 -16.82 14.83
C LEU A 142 -16.64 -17.77 15.24
N THR A 143 -17.87 -17.24 15.35
CA THR A 143 -19.06 -18.08 15.46
C THR A 143 -19.18 -18.98 14.22
N GLU A 144 -19.82 -20.15 14.36
CA GLU A 144 -20.04 -21.09 13.26
C GLU A 144 -20.68 -20.41 12.03
N LYS A 145 -21.61 -19.49 12.28
CA LYS A 145 -22.28 -18.70 11.24
C LYS A 145 -21.33 -17.76 10.51
N GLN A 146 -20.39 -17.11 11.22
CA GLN A 146 -19.38 -16.24 10.60
C GLN A 146 -18.34 -17.05 9.84
N ARG A 147 -17.87 -18.16 10.41
CA ARG A 147 -16.95 -19.08 9.77
C ARG A 147 -17.51 -19.61 8.44
N SER A 148 -18.75 -20.11 8.46
CA SER A 148 -19.42 -20.59 7.24
C SER A 148 -19.57 -19.50 6.16
N ARG A 149 -19.80 -18.24 6.56
CA ARG A 149 -19.84 -17.12 5.60
C ARG A 149 -18.47 -16.86 4.99
N LEU A 150 -17.40 -16.95 5.77
CA LEU A 150 -16.04 -16.72 5.30
C LEU A 150 -15.56 -17.85 4.37
N GLU A 151 -15.80 -19.11 4.75
CA GLU A 151 -15.51 -20.28 3.90
C GLU A 151 -16.19 -20.16 2.54
N LYS A 152 -17.46 -19.74 2.49
CA LYS A 152 -18.17 -19.47 1.23
C LYS A 152 -17.50 -18.40 0.37
N VAL A 153 -16.97 -17.34 0.99
CA VAL A 153 -16.25 -16.28 0.26
C VAL A 153 -14.93 -16.82 -0.28
N ILE A 154 -14.19 -17.59 0.51
CA ILE A 154 -12.91 -18.20 0.11
C ILE A 154 -13.15 -19.14 -1.08
N THR A 155 -14.09 -20.07 -0.98
CA THR A 155 -14.41 -21.02 -2.05
C THR A 155 -14.91 -20.31 -3.31
N LYS A 156 -15.75 -19.28 -3.17
CA LYS A 156 -16.24 -18.48 -4.31
C LYS A 156 -15.09 -17.81 -5.07
N ASN A 157 -14.03 -17.41 -4.36
CA ASN A 157 -12.88 -16.73 -4.92
C ASN A 157 -11.66 -17.66 -5.08
N ALA A 158 -11.85 -18.98 -5.14
CA ALA A 158 -10.77 -19.95 -5.35
C ALA A 158 -9.92 -19.63 -6.60
N GLY A 159 -10.52 -19.00 -7.61
CA GLY A 159 -9.85 -18.52 -8.81
C GLY A 159 -8.70 -17.53 -8.59
N ALA A 160 -8.72 -16.79 -7.48
CA ALA A 160 -7.70 -15.79 -7.12
C ALA A 160 -6.46 -16.38 -6.45
N PHE A 161 -6.51 -17.65 -6.05
CA PHE A 161 -5.39 -18.37 -5.46
C PHE A 161 -4.67 -19.19 -6.55
N GLY A 162 -3.35 -19.35 -6.40
CA GLY A 162 -2.51 -20.18 -7.27
C GLY A 162 -2.65 -21.67 -6.94
N LEU A 163 -3.87 -22.21 -7.06
CA LEU A 163 -4.18 -23.61 -6.74
C LEU A 163 -3.98 -24.51 -7.95
N ASP A 164 -3.68 -25.78 -7.70
CA ASP A 164 -3.55 -26.83 -8.73
C ASP A 164 -2.54 -26.44 -9.84
N GLY A 165 -1.40 -25.86 -9.45
CA GLY A 165 -0.37 -25.39 -10.38
C GLY A 165 -0.81 -24.26 -11.34
N ARG A 166 -1.93 -23.58 -11.08
CA ARG A 166 -2.44 -22.52 -11.95
C ARG A 166 -1.57 -21.26 -11.85
N LEU A 167 -0.93 -20.88 -12.95
CA LEU A 167 -0.29 -19.58 -13.12
C LEU A 167 -1.31 -18.55 -13.64
N GLY A 168 -1.21 -17.31 -13.14
CA GLY A 168 -2.08 -16.22 -13.59
C GLY A 168 -1.97 -15.98 -15.10
N HIS A 169 -3.12 -15.88 -15.78
CA HIS A 169 -3.19 -15.55 -17.19
C HIS A 169 -3.95 -14.23 -17.36
N TYR A 170 -3.31 -13.27 -18.00
CA TYR A 170 -3.93 -11.99 -18.39
C TYR A 170 -3.95 -11.94 -19.91
N ASP A 171 -5.15 -11.85 -20.49
CA ASP A 171 -5.33 -11.75 -21.95
C ASP A 171 -5.05 -10.31 -22.40
N GLY A 172 -3.77 -9.97 -22.42
CA GLY A 172 -3.27 -8.67 -22.86
C GLY A 172 -1.96 -8.84 -23.59
N LYS A 173 -1.92 -8.40 -24.84
CA LYS A 173 -0.68 -8.28 -25.60
C LYS A 173 -0.05 -6.94 -25.26
N VAL A 174 1.26 -6.96 -24.97
CA VAL A 174 2.02 -5.75 -24.64
C VAL A 174 3.01 -5.50 -25.77
N ASP A 175 2.86 -4.36 -26.45
CA ASP A 175 3.82 -3.89 -27.45
C ASP A 175 4.94 -3.10 -26.77
N ILE A 176 6.19 -3.54 -26.91
CA ILE A 176 7.37 -2.87 -26.35
C ILE A 176 7.89 -1.87 -27.38
N THR A 177 7.65 -0.58 -27.15
CA THR A 177 8.13 0.49 -28.03
C THR A 177 9.63 0.74 -27.81
N LEU A 178 10.42 0.66 -28.88
CA LEU A 178 11.87 0.91 -28.86
C LEU A 178 12.20 2.36 -29.23
N LYS A 179 13.35 2.86 -28.76
CA LYS A 179 13.92 4.13 -29.26
C LYS A 179 14.25 4.00 -30.76
N PRO A 180 14.00 5.03 -31.58
CA PRO A 180 14.42 5.05 -32.98
C PRO A 180 15.93 4.81 -33.11
N GLY A 181 16.33 3.94 -34.03
CA GLY A 181 17.74 3.63 -34.33
C GLY A 181 18.40 2.59 -33.42
N LEU A 182 17.68 1.98 -32.48
CA LEU A 182 18.22 0.86 -31.70
C LEU A 182 18.45 -0.38 -32.57
N LEU A 183 19.62 -0.99 -32.38
CA LEU A 183 19.96 -2.28 -32.96
C LEU A 183 19.77 -3.39 -31.92
N PRO A 184 19.41 -4.62 -32.34
CA PRO A 184 19.38 -5.76 -31.43
C PRO A 184 20.74 -6.00 -30.78
N VAL A 185 20.71 -6.27 -29.48
CA VAL A 185 21.91 -6.63 -28.71
C VAL A 185 21.98 -8.15 -28.61
N SER A 186 23.12 -8.72 -28.99
CA SER A 186 23.40 -10.16 -28.85
C SER A 186 24.62 -10.33 -27.97
N LEU A 187 24.40 -10.69 -26.70
CA LEU A 187 25.48 -11.01 -25.76
C LEU A 187 25.57 -12.53 -25.59
N PRO A 188 26.79 -13.10 -25.48
CA PRO A 188 26.92 -14.50 -25.12
C PRO A 188 26.32 -14.74 -23.73
N PRO A 189 25.71 -15.91 -23.47
CA PRO A 189 25.28 -16.28 -22.13
C PRO A 189 26.45 -16.20 -21.15
N PHE A 190 26.20 -15.69 -19.94
CA PHE A 190 27.22 -15.68 -18.90
C PHE A 190 27.65 -17.11 -18.56
N PRO A 191 28.94 -17.33 -18.21
CA PRO A 191 29.40 -18.65 -17.80
C PRO A 191 28.72 -19.06 -16.50
N ALA A 192 27.80 -20.01 -16.57
CA ALA A 192 27.20 -20.66 -15.41
C ALA A 192 27.99 -21.93 -15.04
N SER A 193 28.16 -22.17 -13.73
CA SER A 193 28.68 -23.44 -13.20
C SER A 193 27.75 -24.60 -13.58
N PRO A 194 28.24 -25.86 -13.63
CA PRO A 194 27.39 -27.01 -13.90
C PRO A 194 26.17 -27.10 -12.98
N ALA A 195 26.35 -26.85 -11.68
CA ALA A 195 25.24 -26.83 -10.71
C ALA A 195 24.22 -25.72 -11.01
N ASN A 196 24.64 -24.52 -11.40
CA ASN A 196 23.69 -23.45 -11.75
C ASN A 196 22.94 -23.77 -13.05
N ARG A 197 23.53 -24.53 -13.98
CA ARG A 197 22.85 -24.97 -15.21
C ARG A 197 21.76 -26.02 -14.95
N GLU A 198 21.79 -26.72 -13.82
CA GLU A 198 20.73 -27.66 -13.45
C GLU A 198 19.47 -26.94 -12.92
N VAL A 199 19.60 -25.66 -12.54
CA VAL A 199 18.55 -24.86 -11.90
C VAL A 199 17.99 -23.77 -12.83
N ILE A 200 18.78 -23.28 -13.80
CA ILE A 200 18.39 -22.26 -14.81
C ILE A 200 17.71 -22.93 -16.01
#